data_AF-A0AAV4VZQ2-F1
#
_entry.id   AF-A0AAV4VZQ2-F1
#
_cell.length_a   1.000
_cell.length_b   1.000
_cell.length_c   1.000
_cell.angle_alpha   90.00
_cell.angle_beta   90.00
_cell.angle_gamma   90.00
#
_symmetry.space_group_name_H-M   'P 1'
#
loop_
_entity.id
_entity.type
_entity.pdbx_description
1 polymer ?
#
loop_
_entity_poly.entity_id
_entity_poly.type
_entity_poly.pdbx_seq_one_letter_code
_entity_poly.pdbx_strand_id
1 'polypeptide(L)'
;EKFKPKWNEEDNGIDRRGYQQKEIINYDVSGGNPLNPKGRTGLSGRGRLGRWGPNHAGDAIVSRYDFSGFTNPKETSSSAVLRELFEEAINIKKLSDETQLALKEFFKDGKLVYRGYVDDPRNTDNAWIETTAINFHDESGDHTRDVALDARDDAADVKWVDVTRDMDIYPPHYAIIECLKNLHHE
;
A
#
# COMPACT_ATOMS: atom_id res chain seq x y z
N GLU A 1 -13.62 -7.61 29.00
CA GLU A 1 -14.91 -8.07 28.42
C GLU A 1 -14.74 -9.42 27.73
N LYS A 2 -15.82 -10.02 27.21
CA LYS A 2 -15.72 -11.16 26.26
C LYS A 2 -15.48 -10.61 24.85
N PHE A 3 -14.51 -11.16 24.13
CA PHE A 3 -14.25 -10.82 22.73
C PHE A 3 -15.51 -11.07 21.88
N LYS A 4 -16.06 -10.01 21.28
CA LYS A 4 -17.28 -10.00 20.46
C LYS A 4 -17.12 -9.05 19.27
N PRO A 5 -16.28 -9.40 18.28
CA PRO A 5 -15.99 -8.54 17.14
C PRO A 5 -17.20 -8.38 16.20
N LYS A 6 -17.30 -7.21 15.55
CA LYS A 6 -18.26 -6.96 14.46
C LYS A 6 -17.62 -7.23 13.10
N TRP A 7 -17.77 -8.45 12.59
CA TRP A 7 -17.24 -8.83 11.28
C TRP A 7 -17.92 -8.04 10.14
N ASN A 8 -17.19 -7.79 9.06
CA ASN A 8 -17.66 -7.01 7.89
C ASN A 8 -18.08 -5.56 8.20
N GLU A 9 -17.65 -5.00 9.34
CA GLU A 9 -17.98 -3.64 9.79
C GLU A 9 -16.73 -2.91 10.33
N GLU A 10 -16.86 -1.63 10.66
CA GLU A 10 -15.91 -0.97 11.56
C GLU A 10 -16.24 -1.34 13.02
N ASP A 11 -15.25 -1.86 13.74
CA ASP A 11 -15.36 -2.33 15.11
C ASP A 11 -14.44 -1.51 16.03
N ASN A 12 -14.93 -0.36 16.49
CA ASN A 12 -14.24 0.52 17.44
C ASN A 12 -12.86 0.99 16.91
N GLY A 13 -12.81 1.56 15.70
CA GLY A 13 -11.56 1.95 15.04
C GLY A 13 -10.75 0.80 14.43
N ILE A 14 -11.20 -0.44 14.56
CA ILE A 14 -10.66 -1.59 13.82
C ILE A 14 -11.54 -1.79 12.59
N ASP A 15 -11.05 -1.44 11.40
CA ASP A 15 -11.69 -1.89 10.17
C ASP A 15 -11.60 -3.42 10.07
N ARG A 16 -12.75 -4.06 9.85
CA ARG A 16 -12.89 -5.51 9.62
C ARG A 16 -13.66 -5.81 8.33
N ARG A 17 -13.82 -4.84 7.42
CA ARG A 17 -14.39 -5.06 6.09
C ARG A 17 -13.35 -5.65 5.16
N GLY A 18 -13.74 -6.56 4.27
CA GLY A 18 -12.90 -6.91 3.13
C GLY A 18 -13.03 -5.86 2.03
N TYR A 19 -12.03 -5.74 1.16
CA TYR A 19 -12.06 -4.83 0.01
C TYR A 19 -11.73 -5.52 -1.31
N GLN A 20 -12.37 -5.04 -2.37
CA GLN A 20 -11.97 -5.29 -3.75
C GLN A 20 -12.01 -3.97 -4.52
N GLN A 21 -10.83 -3.41 -4.79
CA GLN A 21 -10.68 -2.05 -5.30
C GLN A 21 -11.45 -1.01 -4.46
N LYS A 22 -12.40 -0.28 -5.05
CA LYS A 22 -13.20 0.73 -4.33
C LYS A 22 -14.40 0.13 -3.58
N GLU A 23 -14.68 -1.15 -3.77
CA GLU A 23 -15.85 -1.83 -3.19
C GLU A 23 -15.52 -2.50 -1.86
N ILE A 24 -16.49 -2.46 -0.94
CA ILE A 24 -16.48 -3.27 0.28
C ILE A 24 -17.05 -4.64 -0.07
N ILE A 25 -16.31 -5.70 0.26
CA ILE A 25 -16.76 -7.08 0.12
C ILE A 25 -16.94 -7.71 1.50
N ASN A 26 -17.99 -8.52 1.63
CA ASN A 26 -18.24 -9.29 2.84
C ASN A 26 -17.61 -10.68 2.70
N TYR A 27 -16.97 -11.15 3.76
CA TYR A 27 -16.51 -12.53 3.90
C TYR A 27 -17.45 -13.33 4.81
N ASP A 28 -17.46 -14.65 4.62
CA ASP A 28 -18.27 -15.57 5.42
C ASP A 28 -17.76 -15.69 6.86
N VAL A 29 -18.66 -15.98 7.79
CA VAL A 29 -18.35 -16.23 9.20
C VAL A 29 -18.93 -17.58 9.61
N SER A 30 -18.10 -18.46 10.16
CA SER A 30 -18.49 -19.80 10.62
C SER A 30 -17.88 -20.11 11.98
N GLY A 31 -18.68 -20.69 12.89
CA GLY A 31 -18.27 -20.94 14.27
C GLY A 31 -17.88 -19.66 15.06
N GLY A 32 -18.32 -18.49 14.60
CA GLY A 32 -17.93 -17.18 15.16
C GLY A 32 -16.62 -16.60 14.60
N ASN A 33 -15.91 -17.33 13.74
CA ASN A 33 -14.65 -16.90 13.12
C ASN A 33 -14.87 -16.54 11.64
N PRO A 34 -14.15 -15.56 11.09
CA PRO A 34 -14.17 -15.24 9.67
C PRO A 34 -13.54 -16.38 8.86
N LEU A 35 -13.97 -16.53 7.62
CA LEU A 35 -13.40 -17.45 6.64
C LEU A 35 -12.66 -16.68 5.55
N ASN A 36 -11.48 -17.17 5.18
CA ASN A 36 -10.65 -16.58 4.14
C ASN A 36 -11.39 -16.60 2.77
N PRO A 37 -11.56 -15.44 2.10
CA PRO A 37 -12.33 -15.34 0.86
C PRO A 37 -11.68 -16.01 -0.36
N LYS A 38 -10.40 -16.43 -0.27
CA LYS A 38 -9.74 -17.28 -1.27
C LYS A 38 -9.78 -18.78 -0.92
N GLY A 39 -10.48 -19.16 0.15
CA GLY A 39 -10.69 -20.54 0.56
C GLY A 39 -9.67 -21.05 1.57
N ARG A 40 -9.50 -22.37 1.62
CA ARG A 40 -8.63 -23.02 2.61
C ARG A 40 -7.16 -22.88 2.24
N THR A 41 -6.37 -22.40 3.20
CA THR A 41 -4.90 -22.42 3.21
C THR A 41 -4.35 -23.70 3.83
N GLY A 42 -5.17 -24.43 4.59
CA GLY A 42 -4.78 -25.62 5.33
C GLY A 42 -4.32 -25.35 6.77
N LEU A 43 -4.39 -24.10 7.23
CA LEU A 43 -4.05 -23.70 8.58
C LEU A 43 -5.17 -22.84 9.19
N SER A 44 -5.77 -23.27 10.30
CA SER A 44 -6.80 -22.50 11.02
C SER A 44 -6.23 -21.56 12.08
N GLY A 45 -7.03 -20.60 12.54
CA GLY A 45 -6.61 -19.57 13.50
C GLY A 45 -6.00 -18.35 12.81
N ARG A 46 -5.22 -17.55 13.55
CA ARG A 46 -4.58 -16.33 13.01
C ARG A 46 -3.15 -16.53 12.49
N GLY A 47 -2.52 -17.67 12.76
CA GLY A 47 -1.09 -17.85 12.50
C GLY A 47 -0.27 -16.77 13.20
N ARG A 48 0.51 -15.99 12.43
CA ARG A 48 1.29 -14.84 12.93
C ARG A 48 0.57 -13.49 12.82
N LEU A 49 -0.63 -13.44 12.25
CA LEU A 49 -1.36 -12.19 12.02
C LEU A 49 -2.00 -11.65 13.31
N GLY A 50 -1.99 -10.33 13.48
CA GLY A 50 -2.50 -9.69 14.69
C GLY A 50 -4.02 -9.82 14.82
N ARG A 51 -4.75 -9.71 13.70
CA ARG A 51 -6.22 -9.69 13.64
C ARG A 51 -6.75 -10.97 13.01
N TRP A 52 -7.96 -11.35 13.45
CA TRP A 52 -8.83 -12.28 12.72
C TRP A 52 -9.48 -11.51 11.55
N GLY A 53 -9.67 -12.19 10.43
CA GLY A 53 -10.19 -11.59 9.20
C GLY A 53 -9.09 -10.80 8.46
N PRO A 54 -9.45 -9.68 7.80
CA PRO A 54 -8.47 -8.89 7.06
C PRO A 54 -7.50 -8.17 8.01
N ASN A 55 -6.22 -8.20 7.64
CA ASN A 55 -5.14 -7.43 8.25
C ASN A 55 -4.69 -6.42 7.20
N HIS A 56 -5.22 -5.19 7.30
CA HIS A 56 -4.96 -4.13 6.34
C HIS A 56 -3.53 -3.57 6.47
N ALA A 57 -2.79 -3.61 5.38
CA ALA A 57 -1.56 -2.86 5.14
C ALA A 57 -1.83 -1.67 4.20
N GLY A 58 -0.84 -0.79 4.07
CA GLY A 58 -0.80 0.27 3.06
C GLY A 58 0.52 0.25 2.32
N ASP A 59 0.48 0.39 1.00
CA ASP A 59 1.67 0.46 0.15
C ASP A 59 1.72 1.82 -0.55
N ALA A 60 2.80 2.56 -0.32
CA ALA A 60 3.06 3.83 -1.00
C ALA A 60 3.96 3.58 -2.23
N ILE A 61 3.43 3.81 -3.43
CA ILE A 61 4.19 3.69 -4.67
C ILE A 61 4.55 5.08 -5.16
N VAL A 62 5.83 5.42 -5.17
CA VAL A 62 6.31 6.61 -5.92
C VAL A 62 6.72 6.16 -7.31
N SER A 63 6.20 6.83 -8.32
CA SER A 63 6.64 6.66 -9.71
C SER A 63 6.89 8.02 -10.36
N ARG A 64 7.66 8.02 -11.42
CA ARG A 64 7.88 9.15 -12.33
C ARG A 64 8.19 8.59 -13.70
N TYR A 65 7.97 9.33 -14.78
CA TYR A 65 8.63 8.98 -16.04
C TYR A 65 10.11 9.36 -15.99
N ASP A 66 10.92 8.71 -16.83
CA ASP A 66 12.30 9.14 -17.04
C ASP A 66 12.33 10.41 -17.92
N PHE A 67 12.24 11.56 -17.26
CA PHE A 67 12.07 12.85 -17.91
C PHE A 67 13.40 13.48 -18.35
N SER A 68 13.90 13.02 -19.49
CA SER A 68 14.73 13.86 -20.36
C SER A 68 13.90 14.96 -21.06
N GLY A 69 13.24 15.84 -20.29
CA GLY A 69 12.67 17.11 -20.79
C GLY A 69 11.27 17.52 -20.31
N PHE A 70 11.21 18.60 -19.50
CA PHE A 70 10.09 19.55 -19.29
C PHE A 70 8.89 19.13 -18.40
N THR A 71 8.15 20.13 -17.86
CA THR A 71 7.55 20.08 -16.50
C THR A 71 6.21 20.87 -16.32
N ASN A 72 5.52 20.68 -15.16
CA ASN A 72 4.37 21.42 -14.51
C ASN A 72 2.94 20.78 -14.59
N PRO A 73 1.91 21.15 -13.77
CA PRO A 73 1.82 21.15 -12.27
C PRO A 73 0.40 20.88 -11.61
N LYS A 74 0.33 20.65 -10.25
CA LYS A 74 -0.75 20.97 -9.22
C LYS A 74 -1.74 19.92 -8.59
N GLU A 75 -1.56 19.72 -7.25
CA GLU A 75 -2.52 19.77 -6.08
C GLU A 75 -3.55 18.67 -5.62
N THR A 76 -3.53 18.40 -4.29
CA THR A 76 -4.56 17.79 -3.34
C THR A 76 -4.86 16.26 -3.31
N SER A 77 -4.87 15.48 -2.18
CA SER A 77 -4.35 15.60 -0.78
C SER A 77 -4.32 14.25 0.04
N SER A 78 -3.17 13.78 0.60
CA SER A 78 -3.01 12.40 1.19
C SER A 78 -2.13 12.20 2.45
N SER A 79 -2.40 12.86 3.59
CA SER A 79 -1.50 12.89 4.78
C SER A 79 -1.17 11.58 5.52
N ALA A 80 -1.87 10.47 5.29
CA ALA A 80 -1.71 9.23 6.08
C ALA A 80 -0.62 8.27 5.52
N VAL A 81 -0.76 7.84 4.27
CA VAL A 81 0.21 6.98 3.55
C VAL A 81 1.59 7.65 3.45
N LEU A 82 1.55 8.97 3.40
CA LEU A 82 2.68 9.89 3.45
C LEU A 82 3.67 9.64 4.58
N ARG A 83 3.17 9.42 5.80
CA ARG A 83 4.02 9.31 6.99
C ARG A 83 4.92 8.08 6.91
N GLU A 84 4.36 6.95 6.48
CA GLU A 84 5.04 5.64 6.55
C GLU A 84 6.19 5.57 5.56
N LEU A 85 5.98 5.96 4.29
CA LEU A 85 7.07 6.02 3.31
C LEU A 85 8.22 6.96 3.75
N PHE A 86 7.89 8.06 4.41
CA PHE A 86 8.90 9.00 4.90
C PHE A 86 9.60 8.58 6.19
N GLU A 87 8.99 7.73 7.01
CA GLU A 87 9.68 7.12 8.16
C GLU A 87 10.67 6.05 7.68
N GLU A 88 10.37 5.34 6.58
CA GLU A 88 11.16 4.22 6.05
C GLU A 88 12.27 4.59 5.03
N ALA A 89 12.05 5.55 4.13
CA ALA A 89 12.90 5.71 2.93
C ALA A 89 13.63 7.06 2.78
N ILE A 90 13.26 8.10 3.55
CA ILE A 90 13.71 9.49 3.31
C ILE A 90 13.89 10.24 4.63
N ASN A 91 15.07 10.84 4.84
CA ASN A 91 15.38 11.59 6.05
C ASN A 91 14.78 13.02 6.05
N ILE A 92 13.44 13.15 6.21
CA ILE A 92 12.73 14.46 6.23
C ILE A 92 13.43 15.52 7.09
N LYS A 93 13.92 15.13 8.27
CA LYS A 93 14.52 16.06 9.24
C LYS A 93 15.87 16.65 8.79
N LYS A 94 16.44 16.17 7.68
CA LYS A 94 17.62 16.77 7.01
C LYS A 94 17.26 17.56 5.74
N LEU A 95 16.01 17.53 5.30
CA LEU A 95 15.54 18.27 4.12
C LEU A 95 15.14 19.70 4.50
N SER A 96 15.33 20.65 3.59
CA SER A 96 14.90 22.04 3.82
C SER A 96 13.38 22.12 3.95
N ASP A 97 12.87 23.18 4.59
CA ASP A 97 11.42 23.35 4.78
C ASP A 97 10.69 23.46 3.42
N GLU A 98 11.34 24.04 2.40
CA GLU A 98 10.83 24.08 1.02
C GLU A 98 10.74 22.67 0.42
N THR A 99 11.77 21.83 0.57
CA THR A 99 11.74 20.44 0.10
C THR A 99 10.69 19.62 0.84
N GLN A 100 10.57 19.79 2.16
CA GLN A 100 9.53 19.12 2.95
C GLN A 100 8.12 19.56 2.54
N LEU A 101 7.93 20.83 2.18
CA LEU A 101 6.66 21.34 1.67
C LEU A 101 6.37 20.79 0.27
N ALA A 102 7.31 20.87 -0.66
CA ALA A 102 7.18 20.33 -2.02
C ALA A 102 6.88 18.83 -2.00
N LEU A 103 7.50 18.07 -1.09
CA LEU A 103 7.19 16.67 -0.84
C LEU A 103 5.79 16.47 -0.27
N LYS A 104 5.37 17.24 0.74
CA LYS A 104 4.00 17.19 1.27
C LYS A 104 2.95 17.55 0.21
N GLU A 105 3.27 18.42 -0.74
CA GLU A 105 2.44 18.75 -1.90
C GLU A 105 2.44 17.63 -2.95
N PHE A 106 3.59 17.06 -3.30
CA PHE A 106 3.71 16.00 -4.30
C PHE A 106 2.83 14.80 -3.96
N PHE A 107 2.96 14.29 -2.74
CA PHE A 107 2.17 13.16 -2.27
C PHE A 107 0.69 13.50 -2.03
N LYS A 108 0.22 14.69 -2.37
CA LYS A 108 -1.20 15.00 -2.26
C LYS A 108 -2.04 14.18 -3.24
N ASP A 109 -1.72 14.17 -4.53
CA ASP A 109 -2.54 13.51 -5.56
C ASP A 109 -2.23 12.00 -5.68
N GLY A 110 -2.72 11.23 -4.71
CA GLY A 110 -2.56 9.78 -4.66
C GLY A 110 -3.66 9.03 -5.41
N LYS A 111 -3.30 8.35 -6.51
CA LYS A 111 -4.22 7.49 -7.27
C LYS A 111 -4.25 6.08 -6.68
N LEU A 112 -5.43 5.57 -6.34
CA LEU A 112 -5.60 4.18 -5.90
C LEU A 112 -5.24 3.23 -7.05
N VAL A 113 -4.23 2.40 -6.85
CA VAL A 113 -3.79 1.36 -7.80
C VAL A 113 -4.47 0.04 -7.50
N TYR A 114 -4.44 -0.37 -6.23
CA TYR A 114 -4.91 -1.68 -5.81
C TYR A 114 -5.52 -1.59 -4.41
N ARG A 115 -6.59 -2.35 -4.18
CA ARG A 115 -7.08 -2.62 -2.84
C ARG A 115 -7.66 -4.02 -2.74
N GLY A 116 -7.28 -4.75 -1.69
CA GLY A 116 -7.84 -6.06 -1.38
C GLY A 116 -6.81 -7.14 -1.11
N TYR A 117 -7.21 -8.38 -1.35
CA TYR A 117 -6.53 -9.60 -0.93
C TYR A 117 -5.12 -9.81 -1.51
N VAL A 118 -4.13 -9.93 -0.63
CA VAL A 118 -2.74 -10.26 -0.98
C VAL A 118 -2.48 -11.74 -0.72
N ASP A 119 -1.96 -12.46 -1.71
CA ASP A 119 -1.57 -13.87 -1.57
C ASP A 119 -0.23 -14.01 -0.83
N ASP A 120 -0.29 -13.99 0.50
CA ASP A 120 0.87 -13.94 1.38
C ASP A 120 1.02 -15.23 2.20
N PRO A 121 2.24 -15.76 2.41
CA PRO A 121 2.47 -16.99 3.18
C PRO A 121 2.07 -16.93 4.66
N ARG A 122 1.70 -15.75 5.19
CA ARG A 122 1.12 -15.57 6.54
C ARG A 122 -0.39 -15.84 6.58
N ASN A 123 -1.06 -15.96 5.44
CA ASN A 123 -2.50 -16.17 5.35
C ASN A 123 -2.91 -17.53 5.94
N THR A 124 -4.07 -17.55 6.57
CA THR A 124 -4.70 -18.71 7.20
C THR A 124 -6.17 -18.82 6.76
N ASP A 125 -6.87 -19.87 7.18
CA ASP A 125 -8.31 -20.04 6.93
C ASP A 125 -9.16 -18.95 7.63
N ASN A 126 -8.60 -18.20 8.60
CA ASN A 126 -9.35 -17.23 9.42
C ASN A 126 -8.65 -15.86 9.61
N ALA A 127 -7.54 -15.61 8.93
CA ALA A 127 -6.87 -14.33 8.90
C ALA A 127 -6.07 -14.21 7.61
N TRP A 128 -6.15 -13.07 6.94
CA TRP A 128 -5.41 -12.83 5.69
C TRP A 128 -4.94 -11.38 5.63
N ILE A 129 -4.04 -11.10 4.69
CA ILE A 129 -3.58 -9.76 4.39
C ILE A 129 -4.44 -9.14 3.29
N GLU A 130 -4.81 -7.89 3.50
CA GLU A 130 -5.26 -7.02 2.42
C GLU A 130 -4.37 -5.79 2.41
N THR A 131 -4.08 -5.22 1.24
CA THR A 131 -3.36 -3.95 1.16
C THR A 131 -4.18 -2.89 0.45
N THR A 132 -3.83 -1.62 0.68
CA THR A 132 -4.25 -0.47 -0.11
C THR A 132 -3.01 0.16 -0.72
N ALA A 133 -2.79 -0.07 -2.02
CA ALA A 133 -1.67 0.51 -2.74
C ALA A 133 -2.09 1.82 -3.41
N ILE A 134 -1.44 2.92 -3.04
CA ILE A 134 -1.67 4.24 -3.61
C ILE A 134 -0.40 4.68 -4.35
N ASN A 135 -0.57 5.10 -5.60
CA ASN A 135 0.50 5.66 -6.39
C ASN A 135 0.47 7.19 -6.41
N PHE A 136 1.63 7.76 -6.11
CA PHE A 136 1.94 9.17 -6.24
C PHE A 136 2.87 9.26 -7.44
N HIS A 137 2.41 9.93 -8.50
CA HIS A 137 3.14 10.02 -9.76
C HIS A 137 3.71 11.42 -9.97
N ASP A 138 5.04 11.52 -10.04
CA ASP A 138 5.75 12.79 -10.28
C ASP A 138 5.83 13.05 -11.78
N GLU A 139 4.74 13.61 -12.32
CA GLU A 139 4.50 13.93 -13.74
C GLU A 139 5.52 14.94 -14.31
N SER A 140 6.38 15.56 -13.50
CA SER A 140 7.49 16.39 -14.00
C SER A 140 8.88 15.87 -13.61
N GLY A 141 8.94 14.86 -12.74
CA GLY A 141 10.18 14.36 -12.14
C GLY A 141 10.88 15.36 -11.21
N ASP A 142 10.41 16.60 -11.04
CA ASP A 142 11.11 17.63 -10.27
C ASP A 142 11.02 17.41 -8.75
N HIS A 143 9.89 16.91 -8.26
CA HIS A 143 9.65 16.71 -6.83
C HIS A 143 10.52 15.57 -6.26
N THR A 144 10.93 14.65 -7.14
CA THR A 144 11.68 13.44 -6.81
C THR A 144 13.12 13.45 -7.34
N ARG A 145 13.52 14.43 -8.16
CA ARG A 145 14.88 14.49 -8.78
C ARG A 145 15.98 14.50 -7.74
N ASP A 146 15.87 15.41 -6.77
CA ASP A 146 16.90 15.69 -5.77
C ASP A 146 16.67 14.94 -4.44
N VAL A 147 15.70 14.00 -4.42
CA VAL A 147 15.43 13.16 -3.25
C VAL A 147 16.51 12.08 -3.16
N ALA A 148 17.50 12.33 -2.31
CA ALA A 148 18.42 11.29 -1.86
C ALA A 148 17.64 10.23 -1.06
N LEU A 149 17.53 9.03 -1.63
CA LEU A 149 16.94 7.88 -0.96
C LEU A 149 17.92 7.37 0.11
N ASP A 150 17.44 7.14 1.33
CA ASP A 150 18.24 6.80 2.52
C ASP A 150 17.54 5.61 3.20
N ALA A 151 18.00 4.38 2.96
CA ALA A 151 17.41 3.17 3.53
C ALA A 151 17.61 3.15 5.05
N ARG A 152 16.51 3.00 5.80
CA ARG A 152 16.52 3.05 7.28
C ARG A 152 16.35 1.67 7.90
N ASP A 153 16.19 1.65 9.23
CA ASP A 153 16.33 0.48 10.09
C ASP A 153 15.54 -0.79 9.64
N ASP A 154 14.39 -0.62 8.98
CA ASP A 154 13.54 -1.74 8.48
C ASP A 154 13.65 -1.99 6.95
N ALA A 155 14.49 -1.24 6.23
CA ALA A 155 14.74 -1.39 4.78
C ALA A 155 16.21 -1.70 4.45
N ALA A 156 16.48 -2.81 3.76
CA ALA A 156 17.85 -3.26 3.48
C ALA A 156 18.57 -2.50 2.34
N ASP A 157 17.82 -1.95 1.38
CA ASP A 157 18.29 -1.16 0.24
C ASP A 157 17.11 -0.31 -0.28
N VAL A 158 17.39 0.82 -0.94
CA VAL A 158 16.37 1.68 -1.53
C VAL A 158 16.86 2.26 -2.85
N LYS A 159 16.08 2.09 -3.92
CA LYS A 159 16.43 2.55 -5.26
C LYS A 159 15.19 2.71 -6.14
N TRP A 160 15.31 3.56 -7.15
CA TRP A 160 14.41 3.53 -8.31
C TRP A 160 14.58 2.20 -9.06
N VAL A 161 13.48 1.65 -9.55
CA VAL A 161 13.50 0.42 -10.36
C VAL A 161 12.58 0.59 -11.57
N ASP A 162 13.12 0.34 -12.76
CA ASP A 162 12.37 0.49 -14.01
C ASP A 162 11.27 -0.56 -14.11
N VAL A 163 10.01 -0.09 -14.25
CA VAL A 163 8.83 -0.96 -14.31
C VAL A 163 8.75 -1.65 -15.68
N THR A 164 9.50 -2.74 -15.83
CA THR A 164 9.56 -3.55 -17.05
C THR A 164 8.53 -4.68 -17.06
N ARG A 165 8.33 -5.35 -18.21
CA ARG A 165 7.41 -6.49 -18.31
C ARG A 165 7.92 -7.72 -17.54
N ASP A 166 9.22 -7.98 -17.61
CA ASP A 166 9.87 -9.20 -17.12
C ASP A 166 10.55 -9.00 -15.75
N MET A 167 9.94 -8.16 -14.92
CA MET A 167 10.47 -7.72 -13.63
C MET A 167 10.27 -8.81 -12.57
N ASP A 168 11.35 -9.32 -11.97
CA ASP A 168 11.29 -10.29 -10.88
C ASP A 168 10.95 -9.58 -9.56
N ILE A 169 9.68 -9.62 -9.18
CA ILE A 169 9.14 -8.95 -7.98
C ILE A 169 8.57 -10.00 -7.04
N TYR A 170 8.66 -9.73 -5.74
CA TYR A 170 8.01 -10.55 -4.71
C TYR A 170 6.53 -10.81 -5.05
N PRO A 171 6.05 -12.07 -5.14
CA PRO A 171 4.79 -12.39 -5.82
C PRO A 171 3.54 -11.63 -5.37
N PRO A 172 3.34 -11.33 -4.06
CA PRO A 172 2.34 -10.39 -3.57
C PRO A 172 2.18 -9.06 -4.34
N HIS A 173 3.25 -8.53 -4.93
CA HIS A 173 3.22 -7.24 -5.59
C HIS A 173 2.90 -7.30 -7.10
N TYR A 174 2.81 -8.49 -7.72
CA TYR A 174 2.51 -8.58 -9.17
C TYR A 174 1.19 -7.92 -9.53
N ALA A 175 0.12 -8.19 -8.77
CA ALA A 175 -1.20 -7.58 -9.00
C ALA A 175 -1.18 -6.05 -8.83
N ILE A 176 -0.36 -5.55 -7.90
CA ILE A 176 -0.18 -4.12 -7.65
C ILE A 176 0.53 -3.47 -8.85
N ILE A 177 1.62 -4.07 -9.33
CA ILE A 177 2.44 -3.55 -10.42
C ILE A 177 1.74 -3.69 -11.78
N GLU A 178 0.91 -4.72 -11.97
CA GLU A 178 0.04 -4.83 -13.14
C GLU A 178 -1.04 -3.74 -13.15
N CYS A 179 -1.69 -3.48 -12.02
CA CYS A 179 -2.61 -2.35 -11.89
C CYS A 179 -1.90 -0.99 -12.10
N LEU A 180 -0.65 -0.84 -11.63
CA LEU A 180 0.16 0.36 -11.82
C LEU A 180 0.49 0.59 -13.31
N LYS A 181 0.89 -0.47 -14.03
CA LYS A 181 1.12 -0.41 -15.49
C LYS A 181 -0.14 0.03 -16.21
N ASN A 182 -1.29 -0.57 -15.88
CA ASN A 182 -2.57 -0.22 -16.49
C ASN A 182 -3.04 1.21 -16.14
N LEU A 183 -2.59 1.80 -15.02
CA LEU A 183 -2.89 3.18 -14.64
C LEU A 183 -2.13 4.22 -15.48
N HIS A 184 -0.95 3.86 -16.02
CA HIS A 184 -0.05 4.73 -16.78
C HIS A 184 0.08 4.35 -18.26
N HIS A 185 -0.74 3.40 -18.73
CA HIS A 185 -0.83 3.01 -20.15
C HIS A 185 -2.16 3.50 -20.74
N GLU A 186 -2.23 4.79 -21.06
CA GLU A 186 -3.11 5.34 -22.11
C GLU A 186 -2.29 5.72 -23.35
#